data_AF-A0A7S0QHR6-F1
#
_entry.id   AF-A0A7S0QHR6-F1
#
_cell.length_a   1.000
_cell.length_b   1.000
_cell.length_c   1.000
_cell.angle_alpha   90.00
_cell.angle_beta   90.00
_cell.angle_gamma   90.00
#
_symmetry.space_group_name_H-M   'P 1'
#
loop_
_entity.id
_entity.type
_entity.pdbx_description
1 polymer ?
#
loop_
_entity_poly.entity_id
_entity_poly.type
_entity_poly.pdbx_seq_one_letter_code
_entity_poly.pdbx_strand_id
1 'polypeptide(L)'
;GKTELCRAVAAQLFDDAERVVRLDMSEYMEQHAVARLIGAPPGYVGHEAGGQLTEAVRRQPYSLVLLDEVDKAHPLVLDVLLQVMDAGRLTDGAGRVVDFSNT
;
A
#
# COMPACT_ATOMS: atom_id res chain seq x y z
N GLY A 1 -8.00 14.27 -12.99
CA GLY A 1 -8.69 13.13 -13.60
C GLY A 1 -8.73 11.95 -12.66
N LYS A 2 -7.62 11.23 -12.49
CA LYS A 2 -7.53 10.01 -11.67
C LYS A 2 -7.99 10.19 -10.22
N THR A 3 -7.51 11.24 -9.53
CA THR A 3 -7.87 11.51 -8.13
C THR A 3 -9.37 11.68 -7.91
N GLU A 4 -10.03 12.42 -8.79
CA GLU A 4 -11.48 12.66 -8.70
C GLU A 4 -12.28 11.40 -9.01
N LEU A 5 -11.80 10.55 -9.93
CA LEU A 5 -12.39 9.23 -10.17
C LEU A 5 -12.25 8.34 -8.92
N CYS A 6 -11.05 8.27 -8.32
CA CYS A 6 -10.82 7.49 -7.10
C CYS A 6 -11.71 7.95 -5.95
N ARG A 7 -11.85 9.27 -5.74
CA ARG A 7 -12.76 9.82 -4.73
C ARG A 7 -14.22 9.47 -4.99
N ALA A 8 -14.66 9.57 -6.24
CA ALA A 8 -16.02 9.19 -6.62
C ALA A 8 -16.28 7.69 -6.39
N VAL A 9 -15.33 6.82 -6.77
CA VAL A 9 -15.43 5.37 -6.53
C VAL A 9 -15.43 5.06 -5.03
N ALA A 10 -14.53 5.68 -4.26
CA ALA A 10 -14.47 5.52 -2.81
C ALA A 10 -15.79 5.95 -2.12
N ALA A 11 -16.35 7.08 -2.53
CA ALA A 11 -17.65 7.55 -2.03
C ALA A 11 -18.80 6.58 -2.35
N GLN A 12 -18.74 5.87 -3.49
CA GLN A 12 -19.77 4.90 -3.86
C GLN A 12 -19.59 3.53 -3.18
N LEU A 13 -18.34 3.09 -2.95
CA LEU A 13 -18.06 1.78 -2.36
C LEU A 13 -18.07 1.80 -0.83
N PHE A 14 -17.66 2.93 -0.23
CA PHE A 14 -17.37 3.02 1.20
C PHE A 14 -18.11 4.16 1.90
N ASP A 15 -19.04 4.84 1.21
CA ASP A 15 -19.78 6.02 1.69
C ASP A 15 -18.88 7.17 2.18
N ASP A 16 -17.62 7.20 1.74
CA ASP A 16 -16.61 8.15 2.20
C ASP A 16 -15.52 8.36 1.11
N ALA A 17 -15.49 9.57 0.55
CA ALA A 17 -14.57 9.94 -0.53
C ALA A 17 -13.09 10.01 -0.08
N GLU A 18 -12.84 10.10 1.23
CA GLU A 18 -11.50 10.16 1.80
C GLU A 18 -10.92 8.77 2.07
N ARG A 19 -11.65 7.70 1.72
CA ARG A 19 -11.19 6.30 1.75
C ARG A 19 -10.22 6.01 0.61
N VAL A 20 -9.24 6.86 0.37
CA VAL A 20 -8.24 6.71 -0.67
C VAL A 20 -6.84 6.75 -0.07
N VAL A 21 -6.12 5.64 -0.15
CA VAL A 21 -4.71 5.55 0.20
C VAL A 21 -3.90 5.83 -1.07
N ARG A 22 -3.27 6.99 -1.15
CA ARG A 22 -2.47 7.37 -2.31
C ARG A 22 -0.98 7.17 -2.06
N LEU A 23 -0.32 6.50 -2.98
CA LEU A 23 1.12 6.29 -2.96
C LEU A 23 1.74 6.77 -4.28
N ASP A 24 2.75 7.63 -4.19
CA ASP A 24 3.55 8.07 -5.32
C ASP A 24 4.70 7.08 -5.52
N MET A 25 4.65 6.28 -6.60
CA MET A 25 5.63 5.24 -6.87
C MET A 25 7.00 5.78 -7.30
N SER A 26 7.12 7.07 -7.61
CA SER A 26 8.43 7.72 -7.79
C SER A 26 9.23 7.80 -6.49
N GLU A 27 8.60 7.68 -5.32
CA GLU A 27 9.32 7.53 -4.05
C GLU A 27 9.87 6.10 -3.82
N TYR A 28 9.51 5.16 -4.69
CA TYR A 28 9.79 3.73 -4.55
C TYR A 28 10.71 3.19 -5.65
N MET A 29 11.51 4.05 -6.28
CA MET A 29 12.44 3.71 -7.35
C MET A 29 13.62 2.84 -6.89
N GLU A 30 13.97 2.91 -5.60
CA GLU A 30 15.13 2.23 -5.04
C GLU A 30 14.77 0.90 -4.37
N GLN A 31 15.67 -0.07 -4.42
CA GLN A 31 15.44 -1.40 -3.83
C GLN A 31 15.02 -1.36 -2.35
N HIS A 32 15.64 -0.47 -1.57
CA HIS A 32 15.37 -0.34 -0.13
C HIS A 32 14.00 0.28 0.18
N ALA A 33 13.29 0.82 -0.82
CA ALA A 33 11.95 1.36 -0.65
C ALA A 33 10.90 0.27 -0.34
N VAL A 34 11.20 -1.01 -0.57
CA VAL A 34 10.34 -2.12 -0.13
C VAL A 34 10.10 -2.03 1.39
N ALA A 35 11.13 -1.75 2.18
CA ALA A 35 10.99 -1.59 3.63
C ALA A 35 10.14 -0.38 4.02
N ARG A 36 10.08 0.67 3.18
CA ARG A 36 9.16 1.80 3.38
C ARG A 36 7.72 1.39 3.08
N LEU A 37 7.50 0.57 2.06
CA LEU A 37 6.17 0.13 1.64
C LEU A 37 5.53 -0.80 2.68
N ILE A 38 6.28 -1.80 3.16
CA ILE A 38 5.77 -2.91 3.99
C ILE A 38 6.36 -2.96 5.40
N GLY A 39 7.30 -2.08 5.73
CA GLY A 39 7.96 -2.04 7.03
C GLY A 39 9.30 -2.77 7.00
N ALA A 40 10.23 -2.30 7.85
CA ALA A 40 11.53 -2.93 8.01
C ALA A 40 11.44 -4.18 8.93
N PRO A 41 12.30 -5.19 8.72
CA PRO A 41 12.36 -6.36 9.59
C PRO A 41 12.89 -6.01 11.00
N PRO A 42 12.67 -6.87 12.01
CA PRO A 42 13.18 -6.66 13.36
C PRO A 42 14.70 -6.42 13.36
N GLY A 43 15.15 -5.41 14.10
CA GLY A 43 16.57 -5.04 14.19
C GLY A 43 17.04 -4.01 13.15
N TYR A 44 16.16 -3.56 12.24
CA TYR A 44 16.46 -2.50 11.28
C TYR A 44 15.78 -1.17 11.65
N VAL A 45 16.38 -0.05 11.23
CA VAL A 45 15.80 1.28 11.41
C VAL A 45 14.45 1.34 10.70
N GLY A 46 13.42 1.83 11.40
CA GLY A 46 12.05 1.94 10.87
C GLY A 46 11.16 0.72 11.14
N HIS A 47 11.64 -0.29 11.87
CA HIS A 47 10.83 -1.46 12.23
C HIS A 47 9.52 -1.09 12.95
N GLU A 48 9.60 -0.22 13.98
CA GLU A 48 8.41 0.18 14.76
C GLU A 48 7.45 1.10 14.00
N ALA A 49 7.90 1.73 12.92
CA ALA A 49 7.05 2.62 12.12
C ALA A 49 6.05 1.84 11.24
N GLY A 50 6.33 0.58 10.93
CA GLY A 50 5.60 -0.21 9.96
C GLY A 50 5.75 0.30 8.52
N GLY A 51 5.10 -0.38 7.58
CA GLY A 51 5.06 0.05 6.18
C GLY A 51 3.95 1.04 5.88
N GLN A 52 4.19 1.98 4.98
CA GLN A 52 3.18 2.98 4.58
C GLN A 52 1.89 2.31 4.05
N LEU A 53 2.02 1.32 3.16
CA LEU A 53 0.86 0.61 2.62
C LEU A 53 0.20 -0.27 3.67
N THR A 54 1.01 -1.09 4.35
CA THR A 54 0.51 -2.07 5.33
C THR A 54 -0.17 -1.40 6.52
N GLU A 55 0.37 -0.29 7.03
CA GLU A 55 -0.25 0.45 8.13
C GLU A 55 -1.49 1.22 7.69
N ALA A 56 -1.49 1.81 6.48
CA ALA A 56 -2.66 2.51 5.96
C ALA A 56 -3.85 1.56 5.83
N VAL A 57 -3.66 0.40 5.19
CA VAL A 57 -4.72 -0.60 5.02
C VAL A 57 -5.11 -1.24 6.35
N ARG A 58 -4.15 -1.55 7.23
CA ARG A 58 -4.46 -2.09 8.57
C ARG A 58 -5.31 -1.13 9.41
N ARG A 59 -5.10 0.18 9.30
CA ARG A 59 -5.89 1.20 10.00
C ARG A 59 -7.21 1.49 9.30
N GLN A 60 -7.29 1.28 7.99
CA GLN A 60 -8.44 1.57 7.15
C GLN A 60 -8.67 0.47 6.08
N PRO A 61 -9.14 -0.73 6.48
CA PRO A 61 -9.22 -1.93 5.61
C PRO A 61 -10.30 -1.86 4.51
N TYR A 62 -11.14 -0.84 4.56
CA TYR A 62 -12.08 -0.47 3.50
C TYR A 62 -11.58 0.84 2.90
N SER A 63 -10.70 0.74 1.92
CA SER A 63 -10.09 1.89 1.25
C SER A 63 -9.71 1.55 -0.18
N LEU A 64 -9.58 2.54 -1.03
CA LEU A 64 -9.08 2.39 -2.40
C LEU A 64 -7.60 2.76 -2.42
N VAL A 65 -6.74 1.87 -2.90
CA VAL A 65 -5.31 2.17 -3.07
C VAL A 65 -5.05 2.74 -4.47
N LEU A 66 -4.58 3.99 -4.52
CA LEU A 66 -4.15 4.65 -5.75
C LEU A 66 -2.63 4.64 -5.85
N LEU A 67 -2.10 3.95 -6.87
CA LEU A 67 -0.68 3.93 -7.21
C LEU A 67 -0.42 4.92 -8.36
N ASP A 68 0.12 6.10 -8.04
CA ASP A 68 0.55 7.06 -9.05
C ASP A 68 1.96 6.72 -9.56
N GLU A 69 2.22 6.97 -10.85
CA GLU A 69 3.53 6.74 -11.51
C GLU A 69 4.09 5.32 -11.34
N VAL A 70 3.23 4.29 -11.38
CA VAL A 70 3.60 2.90 -11.12
C VAL A 70 4.74 2.35 -12.00
N ASP A 71 4.96 2.92 -13.19
CA ASP A 71 6.08 2.59 -14.07
C ASP A 71 7.46 2.98 -13.50
N LYS A 72 7.49 3.83 -12.46
CA LYS A 72 8.71 4.27 -11.77
C LYS A 72 9.11 3.37 -10.61
N ALA A 73 8.21 2.53 -10.12
CA ALA A 73 8.51 1.65 -8.99
C ALA A 73 9.65 0.68 -9.29
N HIS A 74 10.47 0.38 -8.29
CA HIS A 74 11.44 -0.69 -8.36
C HIS A 74 10.75 -2.05 -8.61
N PRO A 75 11.33 -2.97 -9.40
CA PRO A 75 10.71 -4.28 -9.68
C PRO A 75 10.30 -5.07 -8.42
N LEU A 76 11.14 -5.10 -7.37
CA LEU A 76 10.77 -5.76 -6.11
C LEU A 76 9.56 -5.13 -5.38
N VAL A 77 9.29 -3.85 -5.61
CA VAL A 77 8.08 -3.19 -5.09
C VAL A 77 6.86 -3.69 -5.87
N LEU A 78 6.99 -3.85 -7.19
CA LEU A 78 5.94 -4.44 -8.03
C LEU A 78 5.67 -5.90 -7.65
N ASP A 79 6.69 -6.70 -7.37
CA ASP A 79 6.52 -8.09 -6.93
C ASP A 79 5.67 -8.21 -5.65
N VAL A 80 5.89 -7.30 -4.70
CA VAL A 80 5.07 -7.19 -3.48
C VAL A 80 3.62 -6.83 -3.80
N LEU A 81 3.40 -5.88 -4.71
CA LEU A 81 2.06 -5.48 -5.13
C LEU A 81 1.34 -6.61 -5.88
N LEU A 82 2.05 -7.38 -6.72
CA LEU A 82 1.51 -8.56 -7.39
C LEU A 82 1.07 -9.62 -6.37
N GLN A 83 1.85 -9.86 -5.32
CA GLN A 83 1.44 -10.76 -4.24
C GLN A 83 0.13 -10.32 -3.58
N VAL A 84 -0.07 -9.02 -3.37
CA VAL A 84 -1.34 -8.49 -2.84
C VAL A 84 -2.48 -8.78 -3.81
N MET A 85 -2.29 -8.51 -5.10
CA MET A 85 -3.30 -8.74 -6.14
C MET A 85 -3.67 -10.23 -6.28
N ASP A 86 -2.72 -11.14 -6.10
CA ASP A 86 -2.94 -12.58 -6.21
C ASP A 86 -3.60 -13.17 -4.96
N ALA A 87 -3.08 -12.84 -3.77
CA ALA A 87 -3.46 -13.50 -2.52
C ALA A 87 -4.49 -12.72 -1.69
N GLY A 88 -4.74 -11.45 -2.01
CA GLY A 88 -5.55 -10.55 -1.20
C GLY A 88 -4.97 -10.28 0.20
N ARG A 89 -3.69 -10.62 0.42
CA ARG A 89 -3.01 -10.47 1.72
C ARG A 89 -1.51 -10.29 1.56
N LEU A 90 -0.91 -9.64 2.55
CA LEU A 90 0.53 -9.41 2.60
C LEU A 90 1.05 -9.57 4.02
N THR A 91 2.24 -10.14 4.18
CA THR A 91 2.93 -10.15 5.48
C THR A 91 3.88 -8.97 5.51
N ASP A 92 3.73 -8.12 6.53
CA ASP A 92 4.55 -6.93 6.71
C ASP A 92 5.92 -7.25 7.31
N GLY A 93 6.80 -6.24 7.42
CA GLY A 93 8.14 -6.40 8.00
C GLY A 93 8.15 -6.84 9.47
N ALA A 94 7.03 -6.71 10.20
CA ALA A 94 6.88 -7.19 11.57
C ALA A 94 6.27 -8.60 11.66
N GLY A 95 6.05 -9.27 10.53
CA GLY A 95 5.45 -10.60 10.48
C GLY A 95 3.93 -10.61 10.66
N ARG A 96 3.27 -9.45 10.55
CA ARG A 96 1.82 -9.33 10.68
C ARG A 96 1.18 -9.52 9.31
N VAL A 97 0.13 -10.32 9.23
CA VAL A 97 -0.66 -10.49 8.01
C VAL A 97 -1.67 -9.34 7.93
N VAL A 98 -1.62 -8.59 6.83
CA VAL A 98 -2.56 -7.54 6.47
C VAL A 98 -3.48 -8.06 5.37
N ASP A 99 -4.78 -7.91 5.57
CA ASP A 99 -5.84 -8.33 4.65
C ASP A 99 -6.24 -7.17 3.73
N PHE A 100 -6.29 -7.44 2.43
CA PHE A 100 -6.63 -6.51 1.35
C PHE A 100 -7.92 -6.92 0.63
N SER A 101 -8.66 -7.92 1.13
CA SER A 101 -9.87 -8.45 0.47
C SER A 101 -11.01 -7.43 0.27
N ASN A 102 -10.98 -6.31 1.00
CA ASN A 102 -11.97 -5.22 0.90
C ASN A 102 -11.33 -3.88 0.49
N THR A 103 -10.11 -3.93 -0.08
CA THR A 103 -9.29 -2.79 -0.49
C THR A 103 -9.09 -2.77 -2.01
#